data_AF-W2Y399-F1
#
_entry.id   AF-W2Y399-F1
#
_cell.length_a   1.000
_cell.length_b   1.000
_cell.length_c   1.000
_cell.angle_alpha   90.00
_cell.angle_beta   90.00
_cell.angle_gamma   90.00
#
_symmetry.space_group_name_H-M   'P 1'
#
loop_
_entity.id
_entity.type
_entity.pdbx_description
1 polymer ?
#
loop_
_entity_poly.entity_id
_entity_poly.type
_entity_poly.pdbx_seq_one_letter_code
_entity_poly.pdbx_strand_id
1 'polypeptide(L)'
;CALLTRADPASSVSIPSSQASSSAFVPIHRYLRKHTRATFDGDHVAFEDRTNGIKLPAMIKNLIKSSGQTLTKLATTSKSDKQETIENLFQSLNVGAVEGKLFESAPYQAWASSVSNIYKKKPELGQETMFRTLVAHYGDESLAKLLAQARQDSTTKIIAEQFENIQFNKWIVQRKTADDIYGLLKLDDEVDNVFMNPSIGTWVSYVSRLDTVDPYKWLAVKLTTRYGEDGLARMVTVAKRRGNYLDKHTANRVEFAQIKSWVNDGKTLDDVFILLRLDRENVLNNPALDTWIFFAKRLDKENPYMSMFSAMKKRYGTDVALDFWRVEKITADQAFNYLGLRIGDELFKNPHLNTWVSYVNKLNKYERSPDEFAVVSMLEERFGDGMDLARKLYAAEKVATVTEDTITSLRTLQFKKWSEAAWVPNYVAQMLRKRDDVSNGSIMGEYLSFYDKYWENFFKTWLVKRR
;
A
#
# COMPACT_ATOMS: atom_id res chain seq x y z
N CYS A 1 -11.61 -59.89 -31.74
CA CYS A 1 -10.68 -59.64 -32.86
C CYS A 1 -9.35 -59.16 -32.31
N ALA A 2 -8.31 -59.98 -32.59
CA ALA A 2 -6.86 -59.75 -32.62
C ALA A 2 -6.37 -58.28 -32.56
N LEU A 3 -5.23 -57.90 -31.93
CA LEU A 3 -3.95 -58.60 -31.77
C LEU A 3 -3.12 -58.02 -30.59
N LEU A 4 -2.31 -58.91 -30.02
CA LEU A 4 -1.22 -58.71 -29.05
C LEU A 4 0.09 -58.24 -29.72
N THR A 5 0.93 -57.51 -28.99
CA THR A 5 2.41 -57.69 -28.85
C THR A 5 2.96 -56.60 -27.88
N ARG A 6 3.39 -56.92 -26.65
CA ARG A 6 4.64 -57.51 -26.12
C ARG A 6 5.86 -56.55 -26.08
N ALA A 7 6.50 -56.51 -24.92
CA ALA A 7 7.49 -55.57 -24.42
C ALA A 7 8.98 -56.00 -24.60
N ASP A 8 9.87 -54.99 -24.57
CA ASP A 8 11.25 -54.89 -24.03
C ASP A 8 12.37 -55.81 -24.59
N PRO A 9 13.69 -55.41 -24.58
CA PRO A 9 14.39 -54.80 -23.43
C PRO A 9 15.56 -53.82 -23.69
N ALA A 10 16.13 -53.41 -22.54
CA ALA A 10 17.25 -52.51 -22.23
C ALA A 10 18.58 -52.73 -22.97
N SER A 11 19.38 -51.66 -23.02
CA SER A 11 20.83 -51.70 -23.20
C SER A 11 21.56 -50.79 -22.19
N SER A 12 22.58 -51.38 -21.61
CA SER A 12 23.49 -50.95 -20.54
C SER A 12 24.69 -50.16 -21.07
N VAL A 13 25.19 -49.17 -20.33
CA VAL A 13 26.63 -48.80 -20.33
C VAL A 13 27.08 -48.38 -18.93
N SER A 14 28.21 -48.93 -18.50
CA SER A 14 28.85 -48.78 -17.17
C SER A 14 30.14 -47.95 -17.25
N ILE A 15 30.28 -46.99 -16.31
CA ILE A 15 31.42 -46.43 -15.53
C ILE A 15 32.89 -46.52 -16.07
N PRO A 16 33.79 -45.56 -15.75
CA PRO A 16 34.60 -45.73 -14.52
C PRO A 16 34.91 -44.45 -13.70
N SER A 17 35.07 -44.66 -12.41
CA SER A 17 35.61 -43.77 -11.38
C SER A 17 37.13 -43.75 -11.35
N SER A 18 37.77 -42.61 -11.09
CA SER A 18 39.12 -42.58 -10.51
C SER A 18 39.49 -41.29 -9.75
N GLN A 19 39.88 -41.50 -8.50
CA GLN A 19 40.96 -40.90 -7.71
C GLN A 19 40.91 -39.46 -7.15
N ALA A 20 41.31 -39.41 -5.88
CA ALA A 20 41.42 -38.29 -4.94
C ALA A 20 42.68 -37.43 -5.16
N SER A 21 42.66 -36.19 -4.63
CA SER A 21 43.66 -35.71 -3.65
C SER A 21 43.44 -34.27 -3.17
N SER A 22 43.67 -34.13 -1.86
CA SER A 22 44.26 -32.99 -1.13
C SER A 22 43.38 -31.86 -0.57
N SER A 23 43.65 -31.64 0.71
CA SER A 23 43.11 -30.70 1.68
C SER A 23 43.71 -29.30 1.57
N ALA A 24 42.94 -28.27 1.97
CA ALA A 24 43.48 -27.15 2.73
C ALA A 24 42.41 -26.44 3.58
N PHE A 25 42.68 -26.42 4.88
CA PHE A 25 42.13 -25.63 5.99
C PHE A 25 41.64 -24.21 5.67
N VAL A 26 40.55 -23.78 6.33
CA VAL A 26 40.48 -22.51 7.09
C VAL A 26 39.53 -22.67 8.31
N PRO A 27 39.85 -22.13 9.52
CA PRO A 27 39.21 -22.47 10.79
C PRO A 27 37.93 -21.67 11.13
N ILE A 28 37.12 -22.27 12.00
CA ILE A 28 35.98 -21.69 12.70
C ILE A 28 36.49 -20.72 13.79
N HIS A 29 36.09 -19.45 13.72
CA HIS A 29 36.06 -18.56 14.89
C HIS A 29 34.63 -18.15 15.23
N ARG A 30 34.20 -18.62 16.39
CA ARG A 30 33.00 -18.24 17.14
C ARG A 30 33.10 -16.77 17.57
N TYR A 31 32.12 -15.94 17.21
CA TYR A 31 31.91 -14.63 17.84
C TYR A 31 30.45 -14.42 18.25
N LEU A 32 30.26 -14.50 19.56
CA LEU A 32 29.37 -13.72 20.44
C LEU A 32 28.07 -13.15 19.85
N ARG A 33 26.96 -13.68 20.40
CA ARG A 33 25.59 -13.16 20.36
C ARG A 33 25.58 -11.68 20.79
N LYS A 34 25.38 -10.75 19.85
CA LYS A 34 24.88 -9.40 20.13
C LYS A 34 23.43 -9.34 19.67
N HIS A 35 22.54 -8.97 20.57
CA HIS A 35 21.15 -8.68 20.26
C HIS A 35 21.08 -7.56 19.22
N THR A 36 20.77 -7.90 17.98
CA THR A 36 20.39 -6.92 16.94
C THR A 36 18.89 -6.66 17.04
N ARG A 37 18.56 -5.49 17.58
CA ARG A 37 17.28 -4.83 17.41
C ARG A 37 17.02 -4.68 15.92
N ALA A 38 15.92 -5.26 15.42
CA ALA A 38 15.55 -5.20 14.01
C ALA A 38 15.44 -3.74 13.54
N THR A 39 16.16 -3.41 12.47
CA THR A 39 16.12 -2.11 11.81
C THR A 39 14.78 -1.91 11.08
N PHE A 40 14.30 -0.67 11.11
CA PHE A 40 12.96 -0.19 10.75
C PHE A 40 12.67 -0.10 9.24
N ASP A 41 13.56 -0.59 8.37
CA ASP A 41 13.43 -0.51 6.91
C ASP A 41 13.25 -1.91 6.30
N GLY A 42 12.01 -2.31 6.12
CA GLY A 42 11.65 -3.58 5.51
C GLY A 42 10.18 -3.57 5.19
N ASP A 43 9.85 -2.77 4.17
CA ASP A 43 8.77 -2.98 3.20
C ASP A 43 8.82 -1.80 2.23
N HIS A 44 9.86 -1.84 1.40
CA HIS A 44 9.89 -1.07 0.18
C HIS A 44 8.82 -1.65 -0.74
N VAL A 45 7.69 -0.97 -0.89
CA VAL A 45 7.16 -0.87 -2.25
C VAL A 45 8.28 -0.19 -3.01
N ALA A 46 9.00 -0.95 -3.82
CA ALA A 46 9.98 -0.45 -4.75
C ALA A 46 9.25 0.43 -5.78
N PHE A 47 8.83 1.62 -5.38
CA PHE A 47 8.81 2.75 -6.27
C PHE A 47 10.23 3.28 -6.22
N GLU A 48 10.99 3.00 -7.29
CA GLU A 48 12.37 3.44 -7.46
C GLU A 48 12.56 4.80 -6.83
N ASP A 49 13.37 4.82 -5.78
CA ASP A 49 13.90 6.04 -5.21
C ASP A 49 14.89 6.60 -6.23
N ARG A 50 14.35 7.28 -7.24
CA ARG A 50 15.10 8.22 -8.07
C ARG A 50 15.08 9.62 -7.46
N THR A 51 14.82 9.76 -6.15
CA THR A 51 15.57 10.77 -5.43
C THR A 51 16.96 10.20 -5.28
N ASN A 52 17.75 10.34 -6.36
CA ASN A 52 19.18 10.28 -6.25
C ASN A 52 19.51 11.12 -5.02
N GLY A 53 20.04 10.48 -3.98
CA GLY A 53 20.97 11.13 -3.09
C GLY A 53 22.10 11.61 -3.99
N ILE A 54 21.89 12.77 -4.63
CA ILE A 54 22.92 13.45 -5.37
C ILE A 54 23.92 13.80 -4.29
N LYS A 55 24.94 12.96 -4.12
CA LYS A 55 26.23 13.43 -3.64
C LYS A 55 26.58 14.54 -4.61
N LEU A 56 26.30 15.77 -4.19
CA LEU A 56 26.60 16.95 -4.99
C LEU A 56 28.04 16.83 -5.46
N PRO A 57 28.30 16.84 -6.78
CA PRO A 57 29.64 17.00 -7.30
C PRO A 57 30.28 18.20 -6.60
N ALA A 58 31.57 18.13 -6.30
CA ALA A 58 32.28 19.23 -5.65
C ALA A 58 32.06 20.59 -6.36
N MET A 59 31.82 20.54 -7.68
CA MET A 59 31.43 21.67 -8.52
C MET A 59 30.10 22.33 -8.11
N ILE A 60 29.07 21.55 -7.75
CA ILE A 60 27.77 22.08 -7.29
C ILE A 60 27.88 22.62 -5.85
N LYS A 61 28.69 21.99 -4.99
CA LYS A 61 29.02 22.56 -3.67
C LYS A 61 29.75 23.90 -3.78
N ASN A 62 30.63 24.04 -4.77
CA ASN A 62 31.31 25.29 -5.07
C ASN A 62 30.34 26.34 -5.66
N LEU A 63 29.36 25.93 -6.48
CA LEU A 63 28.26 26.80 -6.93
C LEU A 63 27.35 27.26 -5.78
N ILE A 64 27.10 26.42 -4.77
CA ILE A 64 26.31 26.79 -3.58
C ILE A 64 27.04 27.86 -2.75
N LYS A 65 28.36 27.74 -2.61
CA LYS A 65 29.17 28.75 -1.93
C LYS A 65 29.32 30.03 -2.77
N SER A 66 29.48 29.92 -4.10
CA SER A 66 29.64 31.09 -4.97
C SER A 66 28.33 31.87 -5.13
N SER A 67 27.21 31.21 -5.40
CA SER A 67 25.90 31.87 -5.60
C SER A 67 25.40 32.59 -4.35
N GLY A 68 25.61 32.03 -3.16
CA GLY A 68 25.30 32.69 -1.89
C GLY A 68 26.11 33.98 -1.68
N GLN A 69 27.41 33.96 -2.02
CA GLN A 69 28.28 35.13 -1.96
C GLN A 69 27.91 36.18 -3.03
N THR A 70 27.57 35.75 -4.25
CA THR A 70 27.21 36.62 -5.36
C THR A 70 25.86 37.33 -5.12
N LEU A 71 24.85 36.63 -4.59
CA LEU A 71 23.56 37.22 -4.20
C LEU A 71 23.70 38.25 -3.07
N THR A 72 24.51 37.97 -2.03
CA THR A 72 24.79 38.96 -0.97
C THR A 72 25.53 40.19 -1.50
N LYS A 73 26.36 40.02 -2.54
CA LYS A 73 27.12 41.12 -3.14
C LYS A 73 26.28 41.97 -4.10
N LEU A 74 25.34 41.34 -4.82
CA LEU A 74 24.41 42.02 -5.75
C LEU A 74 23.28 42.76 -5.04
N ALA A 75 22.82 42.28 -3.88
CA ALA A 75 21.84 42.98 -3.06
C ALA A 75 22.37 44.33 -2.51
N THR A 76 23.68 44.50 -2.43
CA THR A 76 24.35 45.72 -1.93
C THR A 76 24.83 46.68 -3.03
N THR A 77 24.66 46.34 -4.31
CA THR A 77 25.14 47.18 -5.43
C THR A 77 24.01 47.86 -6.18
N SER A 78 24.17 49.17 -6.44
CA SER A 78 23.33 49.99 -7.33
C SER A 78 22.99 49.28 -8.65
N LYS A 79 21.81 49.59 -9.24
CA LYS A 79 21.43 49.10 -10.59
C LYS A 79 22.57 49.39 -11.56
N SER A 80 23.25 48.36 -12.05
CA SER A 80 24.27 48.52 -13.08
C SER A 80 23.61 48.82 -14.43
N ASP A 81 24.29 49.57 -15.31
CA ASP A 81 23.81 49.87 -16.68
C ASP A 81 23.37 48.62 -17.46
N LYS A 82 24.00 47.47 -17.17
CA LYS A 82 23.63 46.17 -17.77
C LYS A 82 22.29 45.64 -17.28
N GLN A 83 21.94 45.88 -16.01
CA GLN A 83 20.64 45.49 -15.43
C GLN A 83 19.51 46.30 -16.08
N GLU A 84 19.69 47.62 -16.19
CA GLU A 84 18.72 48.51 -16.85
C GLU A 84 18.51 48.14 -18.32
N THR A 85 19.59 47.85 -19.04
CA THR A 85 19.51 47.35 -20.43
C THR A 85 18.65 46.09 -20.54
N ILE A 86 18.78 45.16 -19.59
CA ILE A 86 18.05 43.88 -19.61
C ILE A 86 16.59 44.04 -19.21
N GLU A 87 16.30 44.93 -18.26
CA GLU A 87 14.93 45.32 -17.90
C GLU A 87 14.22 46.00 -19.08
N ASN A 88 14.90 46.91 -19.79
CA ASN A 88 14.35 47.55 -20.98
C ASN A 88 14.09 46.53 -22.09
N LEU A 89 15.00 45.56 -22.31
CA LEU A 89 14.78 44.46 -23.26
C LEU A 89 13.60 43.57 -22.87
N PHE A 90 13.42 43.29 -21.57
CA PHE A 90 12.29 42.51 -21.08
C PHE A 90 10.96 43.20 -21.39
N GLN A 91 10.89 44.53 -21.19
CA GLN A 91 9.71 45.33 -21.52
C GLN A 91 9.49 45.45 -23.03
N SER A 92 10.53 45.74 -23.82
CA SER A 92 10.40 45.93 -25.27
C SER A 92 9.98 44.65 -26.00
N LEU A 93 10.39 43.49 -25.50
CA LEU A 93 10.00 42.19 -26.03
C LEU A 93 8.65 41.71 -25.48
N ASN A 94 8.02 42.48 -24.59
CA ASN A 94 6.74 42.17 -23.96
C ASN A 94 6.72 40.80 -23.26
N VAL A 95 7.84 40.41 -22.64
CA VAL A 95 8.00 39.11 -21.98
C VAL A 95 7.04 38.97 -20.79
N GLY A 96 6.88 40.06 -20.03
CA GLY A 96 6.06 40.10 -18.83
C GLY A 96 4.54 40.00 -19.06
N ALA A 97 4.06 40.19 -20.31
CA ALA A 97 2.66 40.10 -20.67
C ALA A 97 2.21 38.68 -21.06
N VAL A 98 3.12 37.71 -21.04
CA VAL A 98 2.79 36.30 -21.33
C VAL A 98 2.05 35.69 -20.14
N GLU A 99 0.76 35.37 -20.34
CA GLU A 99 -0.13 34.85 -19.29
C GLU A 99 0.01 33.33 -19.04
N GLY A 100 0.70 32.58 -19.91
CA GLY A 100 0.88 31.14 -19.77
C GLY A 100 2.10 30.60 -20.50
N LYS A 101 2.72 29.55 -19.94
CA LYS A 101 3.93 28.89 -20.49
C LYS A 101 5.05 29.89 -20.81
N LEU A 102 5.30 30.84 -19.91
CA LEU A 102 6.31 31.90 -20.05
C LEU A 102 7.63 31.39 -20.63
N PHE A 103 8.17 30.31 -20.06
CA PHE A 103 9.47 29.75 -20.43
C PHE A 103 9.51 29.09 -21.82
N GLU A 104 8.36 28.81 -22.43
CA GLU A 104 8.25 28.32 -23.82
C GLU A 104 8.03 29.46 -24.82
N SER A 105 7.64 30.63 -24.33
CA SER A 105 7.21 31.74 -25.19
C SER A 105 8.35 32.31 -26.03
N ALA A 106 8.06 32.64 -27.30
CA ALA A 106 9.02 33.29 -28.19
C ALA A 106 9.60 34.60 -27.60
N PRO A 107 8.80 35.49 -26.95
CA PRO A 107 9.32 36.64 -26.21
C PRO A 107 10.40 36.27 -25.18
N TYR A 108 10.13 35.29 -24.33
CA TYR A 108 11.08 34.85 -23.31
C TYR A 108 12.36 34.29 -23.94
N GLN A 109 12.25 33.46 -24.98
CA GLN A 109 13.41 32.86 -25.64
C GLN A 109 14.31 33.90 -26.31
N ALA A 110 13.72 34.91 -26.97
CA ALA A 110 14.45 36.03 -27.57
C ALA A 110 15.17 36.87 -26.49
N TRP A 111 14.49 37.13 -25.38
CA TRP A 111 15.07 37.86 -24.25
C TRP A 111 16.19 37.07 -23.57
N ALA A 112 15.96 35.81 -23.22
CA ALA A 112 16.93 34.93 -22.57
C ALA A 112 18.19 34.74 -23.43
N SER A 113 18.04 34.64 -24.76
CA SER A 113 19.15 34.59 -25.71
C SER A 113 19.99 35.87 -25.68
N SER A 114 19.32 37.03 -25.62
CA SER A 114 19.99 38.33 -25.51
C SER A 114 20.79 38.47 -24.21
N VAL A 115 20.20 38.08 -23.08
CA VAL A 115 20.88 38.08 -21.78
C VAL A 115 22.08 37.13 -21.78
N SER A 116 21.92 35.93 -22.36
CA SER A 116 23.00 34.94 -22.49
C SER A 116 24.18 35.47 -23.32
N ASN A 117 23.91 36.23 -24.38
CA ASN A 117 24.95 36.88 -25.18
C ASN A 117 25.69 37.98 -24.40
N ILE A 118 24.95 38.83 -23.66
CA ILE A 118 25.53 39.88 -22.81
C ILE A 118 26.46 39.29 -21.74
N TYR A 119 26.05 38.17 -21.14
CA TYR A 119 26.78 37.47 -20.08
C TYR A 119 27.54 36.23 -20.54
N LYS A 120 27.92 36.14 -21.83
CA LYS A 120 28.61 34.97 -22.41
C LYS A 120 29.84 34.51 -21.61
N LYS A 121 30.57 35.45 -20.99
CA LYS A 121 31.76 35.17 -20.16
C LYS A 121 31.44 34.84 -18.69
N LYS A 122 30.22 35.12 -18.22
CA LYS A 122 29.76 34.90 -16.84
C LYS A 122 28.28 34.44 -16.81
N PRO A 123 27.96 33.23 -17.30
CA PRO A 123 26.57 32.77 -17.44
C PRO A 123 25.76 32.81 -16.13
N GLU A 124 26.39 32.54 -14.99
CA GLU A 124 25.77 32.60 -13.66
C GLU A 124 25.18 33.99 -13.35
N LEU A 125 25.90 35.07 -13.68
CA LEU A 125 25.40 36.43 -13.52
C LEU A 125 24.24 36.73 -14.48
N GLY A 126 24.25 36.15 -15.67
CA GLY A 126 23.13 36.26 -16.61
C GLY A 126 21.86 35.63 -16.06
N GLN A 127 21.97 34.42 -15.50
CA GLN A 127 20.84 33.73 -14.86
C GLN A 127 20.30 34.50 -13.65
N GLU A 128 21.18 34.99 -12.78
CA GLU A 128 20.78 35.79 -11.62
C GLU A 128 20.12 37.11 -12.06
N THR A 129 20.61 37.74 -13.12
CA THR A 129 20.01 38.94 -13.69
C THR A 129 18.60 38.67 -14.24
N MET A 130 18.43 37.58 -15.01
CA MET A 130 17.11 37.17 -15.50
C MET A 130 16.15 36.92 -14.33
N PHE A 131 16.60 36.17 -13.32
CA PHE A 131 15.80 35.88 -12.13
C PHE A 131 15.39 37.16 -11.39
N ARG A 132 16.31 38.12 -11.20
CA ARG A 132 15.98 39.42 -10.58
C ARG A 132 14.92 40.19 -11.35
N THR A 133 15.01 40.23 -12.69
CA THR A 133 14.00 40.88 -13.53
C THR A 133 12.65 40.20 -13.40
N LEU A 134 12.61 38.86 -13.41
CA LEU A 134 11.39 38.08 -13.23
C LEU A 134 10.75 38.29 -11.85
N VAL A 135 11.54 38.30 -10.78
CA VAL A 135 11.06 38.59 -9.41
C VAL A 135 10.53 40.01 -9.31
N ALA A 136 11.20 40.99 -9.92
CA ALA A 136 10.78 42.38 -9.88
C ALA A 136 9.44 42.61 -10.60
N HIS A 137 9.16 41.83 -11.65
CA HIS A 137 7.91 41.91 -12.41
C HIS A 137 6.77 41.11 -11.79
N TYR A 138 6.99 39.83 -11.46
CA TYR A 138 5.95 38.91 -11.01
C TYR A 138 5.77 38.87 -9.48
N GLY A 139 6.79 39.28 -8.72
CA GLY A 139 6.88 39.02 -7.28
C GLY A 139 7.31 37.59 -6.95
N ASP A 140 7.72 37.37 -5.69
CA ASP A 140 8.24 36.06 -5.24
C ASP A 140 7.17 34.94 -5.28
N GLU A 141 5.92 35.23 -4.90
CA GLU A 141 4.83 34.24 -4.90
C GLU A 141 4.49 33.79 -6.32
N SER A 142 4.13 34.73 -7.20
CA SER A 142 3.68 34.42 -8.56
C SER A 142 4.79 33.75 -9.37
N LEU A 143 6.05 34.19 -9.19
CA LEU A 143 7.17 33.53 -9.86
C LEU A 143 7.36 32.10 -9.36
N ALA A 144 7.24 31.84 -8.04
CA ALA A 144 7.34 30.48 -7.53
C ALA A 144 6.24 29.56 -8.09
N LYS A 145 4.99 30.05 -8.22
CA LYS A 145 3.89 29.31 -8.87
C LYS A 145 4.21 29.02 -10.35
N LEU A 146 4.71 30.01 -11.09
CA LEU A 146 5.13 29.84 -12.49
C LEU A 146 6.25 28.80 -12.64
N LEU A 147 7.24 28.81 -11.75
CA LEU A 147 8.34 27.84 -11.73
C LEU A 147 7.84 26.42 -11.39
N ALA A 148 6.95 26.29 -10.41
CA ALA A 148 6.37 25.01 -10.03
C ALA A 148 5.60 24.37 -11.20
N GLN A 149 4.86 25.17 -11.97
CA GLN A 149 4.18 24.70 -13.19
C GLN A 149 5.18 24.31 -14.28
N ALA A 150 6.18 25.14 -14.55
CA ALA A 150 7.22 24.87 -15.54
C ALA A 150 8.02 23.60 -15.21
N ARG A 151 8.22 23.30 -13.93
CA ARG A 151 8.89 22.07 -13.48
C ARG A 151 8.17 20.79 -13.92
N GLN A 152 6.85 20.85 -14.13
CA GLN A 152 6.04 19.70 -14.54
C GLN A 152 6.18 19.37 -16.03
N ASP A 153 6.61 20.33 -16.86
CA ASP A 153 6.82 20.12 -18.29
C ASP A 153 8.29 19.72 -18.55
N SER A 154 8.49 18.61 -19.26
CA SER A 154 9.84 18.10 -19.57
C SER A 154 10.73 19.10 -20.32
N THR A 155 10.16 20.00 -21.12
CA THR A 155 10.88 20.99 -21.91
C THR A 155 11.36 22.19 -21.08
N THR A 156 10.60 22.56 -20.06
CA THR A 156 10.92 23.72 -19.19
C THR A 156 11.45 23.33 -17.81
N LYS A 157 11.50 22.03 -17.50
CA LYS A 157 12.02 21.51 -16.24
C LYS A 157 13.42 22.02 -15.86
N ILE A 158 14.35 22.01 -16.81
CA ILE A 158 15.74 22.40 -16.55
C ILE A 158 15.84 23.89 -16.16
N ILE A 159 15.14 24.77 -16.89
CA ILE A 159 15.17 26.20 -16.60
C ILE A 159 14.42 26.52 -15.30
N ALA A 160 13.33 25.80 -15.02
CA ALA A 160 12.61 25.90 -13.76
C ALA A 160 13.51 25.52 -12.57
N GLU A 161 14.19 24.38 -12.65
CA GLU A 161 15.14 23.91 -11.62
C GLU A 161 16.28 24.92 -11.37
N GLN A 162 16.78 25.57 -12.42
CA GLN A 162 17.81 26.60 -12.28
C GLN A 162 17.29 27.82 -11.51
N PHE A 163 16.13 28.35 -11.87
CA PHE A 163 15.57 29.51 -11.18
C PHE A 163 15.08 29.19 -9.77
N GLU A 164 14.51 28.00 -9.53
CA GLU A 164 14.16 27.54 -8.17
C GLU A 164 15.41 27.50 -7.27
N ASN A 165 16.57 27.08 -7.79
CA ASN A 165 17.80 27.08 -7.01
C ASN A 165 18.24 28.49 -6.57
N ILE A 166 18.07 29.50 -7.43
CA ILE A 166 18.34 30.91 -7.11
C ILE A 166 17.31 31.42 -6.10
N GLN A 167 16.02 31.11 -6.30
CA GLN A 167 14.93 31.44 -5.38
C GLN A 167 15.19 30.89 -3.97
N PHE A 168 15.56 29.61 -3.85
CA PHE A 168 15.85 28.98 -2.57
C PHE A 168 17.06 29.62 -1.89
N ASN A 169 18.12 29.93 -2.63
CA ASN A 169 19.28 30.65 -2.09
C ASN A 169 18.89 32.02 -1.54
N LYS A 170 18.09 32.77 -2.28
CA LYS A 170 17.57 34.06 -1.83
C LYS A 170 16.79 33.92 -0.52
N TRP A 171 15.88 32.95 -0.43
CA TRP A 171 15.10 32.70 0.80
C TRP A 171 15.98 32.25 1.97
N ILE A 172 17.02 31.45 1.74
CA ILE A 172 18.00 31.05 2.75
C ILE A 172 18.77 32.28 3.28
N VAL A 173 19.26 33.15 2.39
CA VAL A 173 19.98 34.39 2.78
C VAL A 173 19.06 35.32 3.57
N GLN A 174 17.78 35.39 3.20
CA GLN A 174 16.74 36.12 3.93
C GLN A 174 16.31 35.44 5.25
N ARG A 175 16.89 34.27 5.59
CA ARG A 175 16.57 33.47 6.77
C ARG A 175 15.08 33.13 6.90
N LYS A 176 14.43 32.89 5.77
CA LYS A 176 13.04 32.45 5.74
C LYS A 176 12.93 31.06 6.38
N THR A 177 11.89 30.87 7.17
CA THR A 177 11.57 29.60 7.82
C THR A 177 10.67 28.73 6.94
N ALA A 178 10.45 27.48 7.35
CA ALA A 178 9.45 26.62 6.72
C ALA A 178 8.05 27.25 6.74
N ASP A 179 7.66 27.89 7.86
CA ASP A 179 6.39 28.62 8.01
C ASP A 179 6.32 29.84 7.07
N ASP A 180 7.40 30.62 6.96
CA ASP A 180 7.42 31.80 6.09
C ASP A 180 7.18 31.42 4.63
N ILE A 181 7.85 30.35 4.15
CA ILE A 181 7.68 29.89 2.77
C ILE A 181 6.34 29.18 2.57
N TYR A 182 5.83 28.50 3.60
CA TYR A 182 4.50 27.91 3.57
C TYR A 182 3.41 28.99 3.33
N GLY A 183 3.50 30.10 4.08
CA GLY A 183 2.59 31.24 3.93
C GLY A 183 2.82 32.02 2.63
N LEU A 184 4.09 32.23 2.23
CA LEU A 184 4.42 32.92 0.98
C LEU A 184 3.87 32.19 -0.25
N LEU A 185 3.94 30.85 -0.26
CA LEU A 185 3.41 30.03 -1.35
C LEU A 185 1.88 29.82 -1.24
N LYS A 186 1.25 30.34 -0.19
CA LYS A 186 -0.18 30.20 0.08
C LYS A 186 -0.66 28.75 -0.07
N LEU A 187 0.08 27.80 0.51
CA LEU A 187 -0.21 26.37 0.30
C LEU A 187 -1.61 25.96 0.79
N ASP A 188 -2.10 26.70 1.78
CA ASP A 188 -3.38 26.52 2.44
C ASP A 188 -4.52 27.35 1.82
N ASP A 189 -4.21 28.25 0.88
CA ASP A 189 -5.21 29.05 0.18
C ASP A 189 -5.48 28.42 -1.21
N GLU A 190 -6.59 28.80 -1.83
CA GLU A 190 -6.92 28.48 -3.23
C GLU A 190 -7.18 27.00 -3.56
N VAL A 191 -6.98 26.06 -2.62
CA VAL A 191 -7.29 24.63 -2.79
C VAL A 191 -7.97 24.02 -1.56
N ASP A 192 -8.91 23.09 -1.78
CA ASP A 192 -9.54 22.32 -0.69
C ASP A 192 -8.56 21.35 -0.01
N ASN A 193 -7.46 21.00 -0.70
CA ASN A 193 -6.47 20.04 -0.23
C ASN A 193 -5.05 20.47 -0.59
N VAL A 194 -4.24 20.78 0.43
CA VAL A 194 -2.84 21.21 0.31
C VAL A 194 -1.98 20.30 -0.57
N PHE A 195 -2.24 18.98 -0.58
CA PHE A 195 -1.46 18.03 -1.36
C PHE A 195 -1.62 18.21 -2.86
N MET A 196 -2.70 18.87 -3.28
CA MET A 196 -3.02 19.16 -4.67
C MET A 196 -2.59 20.59 -5.07
N ASN A 197 -1.98 21.35 -4.15
CA ASN A 197 -1.40 22.64 -4.49
C ASN A 197 -0.12 22.42 -5.31
N PRO A 198 0.00 22.97 -6.54
CA PRO A 198 1.19 22.79 -7.38
C PRO A 198 2.50 23.23 -6.71
N SER A 199 2.43 24.16 -5.77
CA SER A 199 3.60 24.71 -5.06
C SER A 199 4.09 23.84 -3.91
N ILE A 200 3.40 22.75 -3.55
CA ILE A 200 3.80 21.89 -2.43
C ILE A 200 5.18 21.25 -2.68
N GLY A 201 5.49 20.89 -3.93
CA GLY A 201 6.79 20.33 -4.31
C GLY A 201 7.94 21.32 -4.12
N THR A 202 7.69 22.60 -4.44
CA THR A 202 8.65 23.69 -4.23
C THR A 202 8.92 23.90 -2.74
N TRP A 203 7.87 23.87 -1.90
CA TRP A 203 8.03 23.96 -0.45
C TRP A 203 8.79 22.78 0.14
N VAL A 204 8.44 21.54 -0.24
CA VAL A 204 9.15 20.32 0.23
C VAL A 204 10.63 20.39 -0.14
N SER A 205 10.94 20.81 -1.37
CA SER A 205 12.31 20.95 -1.85
C SER A 205 13.09 22.01 -1.06
N TYR A 206 12.45 23.15 -0.78
CA TYR A 206 13.05 24.20 0.03
C TYR A 206 13.35 23.76 1.46
N VAL A 207 12.37 23.15 2.15
CA VAL A 207 12.55 22.70 3.53
C VAL A 207 13.57 21.56 3.63
N SER A 208 13.58 20.64 2.66
CA SER A 208 14.63 19.62 2.56
C SER A 208 16.02 20.24 2.41
N ARG A 209 16.13 21.36 1.69
CA ARG A 209 17.38 22.09 1.51
C ARG A 209 17.81 22.89 2.73
N LEU A 210 16.85 23.38 3.51
CA LEU A 210 17.15 24.00 4.81
C LEU A 210 17.75 22.99 5.79
N ASP A 211 17.39 21.71 5.68
CA ASP A 211 17.86 20.62 6.56
C ASP A 211 17.66 20.92 8.05
N THR A 212 16.58 21.66 8.36
CA THR A 212 16.22 22.06 9.74
C THR A 212 15.17 21.13 10.35
N VAL A 213 14.30 20.54 9.51
CA VAL A 213 13.22 19.65 9.91
C VAL A 213 12.87 18.73 8.75
N ASP A 214 12.37 17.53 9.06
CA ASP A 214 11.76 16.66 8.04
C ASP A 214 10.49 17.34 7.49
N PRO A 215 10.41 17.63 6.18
CA PRO A 215 9.30 18.38 5.60
C PRO A 215 7.96 17.65 5.74
N TYR A 216 7.95 16.33 5.69
CA TYR A 216 6.73 15.54 5.75
C TYR A 216 6.23 15.40 7.19
N LYS A 217 7.13 15.26 8.16
CA LYS A 217 6.79 15.34 9.59
C LYS A 217 6.26 16.72 9.94
N TRP A 218 6.89 17.78 9.41
CA TRP A 218 6.43 19.15 9.62
C TRP A 218 5.01 19.34 9.06
N LEU A 219 4.75 18.90 7.82
CA LEU A 219 3.41 18.96 7.22
C LEU A 219 2.40 18.16 8.03
N ALA A 220 2.75 16.96 8.49
CA ALA A 220 1.87 16.16 9.33
C ALA A 220 1.43 16.94 10.58
N VAL A 221 2.37 17.57 11.30
CA VAL A 221 2.07 18.37 12.50
C VAL A 221 1.22 19.59 12.15
N LYS A 222 1.60 20.35 11.12
CA LYS A 222 0.89 21.57 10.70
C LYS A 222 -0.56 21.26 10.33
N LEU A 223 -0.78 20.25 9.49
CA LEU A 223 -2.10 19.87 8.99
C LEU A 223 -2.95 19.21 10.08
N THR A 224 -2.35 18.39 10.96
CA THR A 224 -3.07 17.81 12.10
C THR A 224 -3.55 18.91 13.05
N THR A 225 -2.73 19.95 13.29
CA THR A 225 -3.11 21.08 14.14
C THR A 225 -4.33 21.83 13.60
N ARG A 226 -4.46 21.94 12.27
CA ARG A 226 -5.55 22.67 11.61
C ARG A 226 -6.80 21.81 11.41
N TYR A 227 -6.65 20.56 10.98
CA TYR A 227 -7.74 19.71 10.50
C TYR A 227 -8.07 18.54 11.43
N GLY A 228 -7.25 18.30 12.46
CA GLY A 228 -7.31 17.10 13.29
C GLY A 228 -6.73 15.87 12.58
N GLU A 229 -6.54 14.79 13.34
CA GLU A 229 -5.99 13.53 12.85
C GLU A 229 -6.91 12.90 11.78
N ASP A 230 -8.23 12.91 12.01
CA ASP A 230 -9.23 12.42 11.07
C ASP A 230 -9.34 13.29 9.81
N GLY A 231 -9.18 14.62 9.95
CA GLY A 231 -9.16 15.53 8.82
C GLY A 231 -7.96 15.31 7.91
N LEU A 232 -6.75 15.20 8.48
CA LEU A 232 -5.54 14.89 7.72
C LEU A 232 -5.66 13.53 7.01
N ALA A 233 -6.14 12.49 7.68
CA ALA A 233 -6.35 11.19 7.05
C ALA A 233 -7.30 11.25 5.85
N ARG A 234 -8.42 11.99 5.95
CA ARG A 234 -9.31 12.23 4.81
C ARG A 234 -8.62 12.96 3.66
N MET A 235 -7.83 14.00 3.94
CA MET A 235 -7.06 14.72 2.92
C MET A 235 -6.06 13.81 2.21
N VAL A 236 -5.36 12.96 2.96
CA VAL A 236 -4.44 11.95 2.40
C VAL A 236 -5.19 11.00 1.48
N THR A 237 -6.35 10.47 1.90
CA THR A 237 -7.17 9.56 1.10
C THR A 237 -7.66 10.21 -0.20
N VAL A 238 -8.09 11.48 -0.16
CA VAL A 238 -8.48 12.24 -1.35
C VAL A 238 -7.30 12.39 -2.31
N ALA A 239 -6.13 12.78 -1.81
CA ALA A 239 -4.92 12.96 -2.62
C ALA A 239 -4.46 11.63 -3.26
N LYS A 240 -4.49 10.53 -2.51
CA LYS A 240 -4.17 9.18 -3.02
C LYS A 240 -5.09 8.74 -4.16
N ARG A 241 -6.39 9.07 -4.07
CA ARG A 241 -7.42 8.64 -5.03
C ARG A 241 -7.46 9.54 -6.28
N ARG A 242 -7.36 10.85 -6.12
CA ARG A 242 -7.61 11.84 -7.18
C ARG A 242 -6.38 12.62 -7.64
N GLY A 243 -5.32 12.63 -6.85
CA GLY A 243 -4.14 13.45 -7.12
C GLY A 243 -3.30 12.94 -8.29
N ASN A 244 -2.42 13.79 -8.79
CA ASN A 244 -1.35 13.40 -9.70
C ASN A 244 -0.25 12.61 -8.96
N TYR A 245 0.84 12.23 -9.65
CA TYR A 245 1.94 11.48 -9.03
C TYR A 245 2.56 12.18 -7.81
N LEU A 246 2.81 13.49 -7.89
CA LEU A 246 3.43 14.28 -6.83
C LEU A 246 2.51 14.42 -5.61
N ASP A 247 1.21 14.65 -5.84
CA ASP A 247 0.22 14.75 -4.78
C ASP A 247 0.17 13.44 -3.97
N LYS A 248 0.11 12.30 -4.68
CA LYS A 248 0.12 10.95 -4.07
C LYS A 248 1.41 10.71 -3.30
N HIS A 249 2.56 11.06 -3.89
CA HIS A 249 3.86 10.90 -3.24
C HIS A 249 3.93 11.68 -1.92
N THR A 250 3.55 12.95 -1.96
CA THR A 250 3.61 13.84 -0.79
C THR A 250 2.64 13.37 0.30
N ALA A 251 1.40 13.04 -0.07
CA ALA A 251 0.41 12.51 0.87
C ALA A 251 0.88 11.19 1.53
N ASN A 252 1.47 10.27 0.76
CA ASN A 252 2.04 9.03 1.30
C ASN A 252 3.18 9.29 2.29
N ARG A 253 4.06 10.24 2.00
CA ARG A 253 5.18 10.60 2.87
C ARG A 253 4.70 11.24 4.17
N VAL A 254 3.69 12.11 4.11
CA VAL A 254 3.07 12.73 5.29
C VAL A 254 2.37 11.69 6.17
N GLU A 255 1.56 10.81 5.58
CA GLU A 255 0.90 9.72 6.32
C GLU A 255 1.92 8.76 6.95
N PHE A 256 3.00 8.45 6.23
CA PHE A 256 4.09 7.64 6.78
C PHE A 256 4.75 8.31 8.00
N ALA A 257 5.05 9.61 7.90
CA ALA A 257 5.66 10.35 9.00
C ALA A 257 4.74 10.38 10.23
N GLN A 258 3.43 10.58 10.02
CA GLN A 258 2.42 10.54 11.07
C GLN A 258 2.33 9.17 11.74
N ILE A 259 2.19 8.09 10.96
CA ILE A 259 2.14 6.71 11.47
C ILE A 259 3.41 6.35 12.22
N LYS A 260 4.58 6.74 11.69
CA LYS A 260 5.86 6.52 12.37
C LYS A 260 5.89 7.24 13.73
N SER A 261 5.33 8.45 13.83
CA SER A 261 5.19 9.13 15.12
C SER A 261 4.31 8.33 16.06
N TRP A 262 3.10 7.94 15.65
CA TRP A 262 2.18 7.18 16.50
C TRP A 262 2.79 5.86 17.00
N VAL A 263 3.53 5.14 16.15
CA VAL A 263 4.25 3.91 16.55
C VAL A 263 5.32 4.22 17.59
N ASN A 264 6.11 5.29 17.40
CA ASN A 264 7.16 5.70 18.35
C ASN A 264 6.56 6.18 19.68
N ASP A 265 5.39 6.80 19.63
CA ASP A 265 4.64 7.28 20.80
C ASP A 265 3.90 6.13 21.52
N GLY A 266 4.05 4.89 21.05
CA GLY A 266 3.44 3.70 21.66
C GLY A 266 1.92 3.64 21.55
N LYS A 267 1.33 4.32 20.54
CA LYS A 267 -0.11 4.27 20.31
C LYS A 267 -0.56 2.85 20.00
N THR A 268 -1.70 2.48 20.56
CA THR A 268 -2.34 1.19 20.28
C THR A 268 -3.26 1.29 19.06
N LEU A 269 -3.69 0.13 18.55
CA LEU A 269 -4.71 0.05 17.50
C LEU A 269 -6.02 0.75 17.91
N ASP A 270 -6.38 0.65 19.18
CA ASP A 270 -7.57 1.27 19.75
C ASP A 270 -7.42 2.80 19.88
N ASP A 271 -6.23 3.30 20.21
CA ASP A 271 -5.98 4.75 20.28
C ASP A 271 -6.12 5.40 18.91
N VAL A 272 -5.45 4.84 17.89
CA VAL A 272 -5.50 5.40 16.53
C VAL A 272 -6.90 5.28 15.93
N PHE A 273 -7.65 4.24 16.28
CA PHE A 273 -9.05 4.11 15.87
C PHE A 273 -9.91 5.31 16.32
N ILE A 274 -9.75 5.74 17.57
CA ILE A 274 -10.47 6.88 18.14
C ILE A 274 -9.92 8.22 17.63
N LEU A 275 -8.59 8.35 17.47
CA LEU A 275 -7.98 9.55 16.88
C LEU A 275 -8.54 9.84 15.48
N LEU A 276 -8.73 8.79 14.69
CA LEU A 276 -9.29 8.87 13.34
C LEU A 276 -10.83 8.95 13.31
N ARG A 277 -11.49 9.01 14.48
CA ARG A 277 -12.94 9.09 14.66
C ARG A 277 -13.72 8.01 13.89
N LEU A 278 -13.15 6.80 13.83
CA LEU A 278 -13.76 5.66 13.16
C LEU A 278 -14.95 5.07 13.93
N ASP A 279 -15.23 5.60 15.13
CA ASP A 279 -16.31 5.22 16.05
C ASP A 279 -17.66 5.92 15.79
N ARG A 280 -17.69 6.99 14.98
CA ARG A 280 -18.86 7.87 14.85
C ARG A 280 -19.74 7.63 13.62
N GLU A 281 -19.15 7.12 12.56
CA GLU A 281 -19.81 6.92 11.27
C GLU A 281 -19.73 5.45 10.86
N ASN A 282 -20.31 5.09 9.70
CA ASN A 282 -20.07 3.77 9.14
C ASN A 282 -18.58 3.59 8.84
N VAL A 283 -17.91 2.80 9.68
CA VAL A 283 -16.47 2.57 9.64
C VAL A 283 -15.98 2.13 8.26
N LEU A 284 -16.75 1.29 7.56
CA LEU A 284 -16.36 0.73 6.25
C LEU A 284 -16.39 1.76 5.12
N ASN A 285 -17.13 2.86 5.29
CA ASN A 285 -17.21 3.96 4.33
C ASN A 285 -16.37 5.17 4.74
N ASN A 286 -15.76 5.14 5.93
CA ASN A 286 -14.98 6.26 6.44
C ASN A 286 -13.62 6.33 5.70
N PRO A 287 -13.30 7.45 5.00
CA PRO A 287 -12.04 7.55 4.26
C PRO A 287 -10.78 7.47 5.12
N ALA A 288 -10.88 7.68 6.44
CA ALA A 288 -9.76 7.54 7.36
C ALA A 288 -9.44 6.06 7.70
N LEU A 289 -10.30 5.11 7.30
CA LEU A 289 -10.06 3.68 7.51
C LEU A 289 -8.76 3.22 6.83
N ASP A 290 -8.47 3.73 5.63
CA ASP A 290 -7.24 3.42 4.87
C ASP A 290 -5.97 3.72 5.70
N THR A 291 -5.96 4.83 6.44
CA THR A 291 -4.84 5.22 7.32
C THR A 291 -4.75 4.31 8.56
N TRP A 292 -5.89 3.91 9.15
CA TRP A 292 -5.89 2.95 10.27
C TRP A 292 -5.38 1.58 9.86
N ILE A 293 -5.77 1.09 8.68
CA ILE A 293 -5.25 -0.18 8.11
C ILE A 293 -3.72 -0.09 7.94
N PHE A 294 -3.23 1.03 7.41
CA PHE A 294 -1.80 1.21 7.22
C PHE A 294 -1.02 1.26 8.54
N PHE A 295 -1.59 1.92 9.55
CA PHE A 295 -1.06 1.91 10.91
C PHE A 295 -1.03 0.49 11.49
N ALA A 296 -2.13 -0.27 11.38
CA ALA A 296 -2.24 -1.63 11.89
C ALA A 296 -1.19 -2.57 11.29
N LYS A 297 -0.97 -2.50 9.97
CA LYS A 297 0.07 -3.26 9.26
C LYS A 297 1.48 -2.94 9.71
N ARG A 298 1.72 -1.72 10.22
CA ARG A 298 3.01 -1.35 10.81
C ARG A 298 3.17 -1.78 12.26
N LEU A 299 2.08 -1.72 13.01
CA LEU A 299 2.06 -2.05 14.43
C LEU A 299 2.21 -3.57 14.65
N ASP A 300 1.46 -4.36 13.88
CA ASP A 300 1.48 -5.82 13.91
C ASP A 300 1.98 -6.35 12.56
N LYS A 301 3.21 -6.85 12.55
CA LYS A 301 3.84 -7.42 11.34
C LYS A 301 3.53 -8.90 11.14
N GLU A 302 3.01 -9.58 12.15
CA GLU A 302 2.76 -11.02 12.10
C GLU A 302 1.36 -11.31 11.57
N ASN A 303 0.34 -10.63 12.09
CA ASN A 303 -1.05 -10.90 11.71
C ASN A 303 -1.98 -9.68 11.83
N PRO A 304 -1.68 -8.57 11.11
CA PRO A 304 -2.41 -7.31 11.26
C PRO A 304 -3.91 -7.44 10.96
N TYR A 305 -4.30 -8.30 10.01
CA TYR A 305 -5.70 -8.49 9.66
C TYR A 305 -6.51 -9.19 10.76
N MET A 306 -5.89 -10.07 11.55
CA MET A 306 -6.54 -10.65 12.72
C MET A 306 -6.65 -9.64 13.87
N SER A 307 -5.61 -8.82 14.07
CA SER A 307 -5.65 -7.72 15.04
C SER A 307 -6.75 -6.71 14.70
N MET A 308 -6.86 -6.30 13.44
CA MET A 308 -7.93 -5.43 12.95
C MET A 308 -9.32 -6.09 13.06
N PHE A 309 -9.43 -7.37 12.72
CA PHE A 309 -10.67 -8.13 12.88
C PHE A 309 -11.14 -8.14 14.34
N SER A 310 -10.23 -8.39 15.27
CA SER A 310 -10.52 -8.43 16.71
C SER A 310 -10.97 -7.07 17.22
N ALA A 311 -10.32 -5.98 16.77
CA ALA A 311 -10.72 -4.62 17.10
C ALA A 311 -12.11 -4.26 16.55
N MET A 312 -12.39 -4.59 15.28
CA MET A 312 -13.71 -4.40 14.68
C MET A 312 -14.78 -5.22 15.39
N LYS A 313 -14.49 -6.50 15.68
CA LYS A 313 -15.42 -7.41 16.37
C LYS A 313 -15.76 -6.92 17.77
N LYS A 314 -14.77 -6.41 18.52
CA LYS A 314 -14.95 -5.84 19.86
C LYS A 314 -15.90 -4.64 19.85
N ARG A 315 -15.88 -3.81 18.80
CA ARG A 315 -16.64 -2.55 18.72
C ARG A 315 -18.01 -2.70 18.06
N TYR A 316 -18.08 -3.52 17.00
CA TYR A 316 -19.25 -3.60 16.12
C TYR A 316 -19.83 -5.01 15.98
N GLY A 317 -19.23 -6.00 16.65
CA GLY A 317 -19.62 -7.39 16.53
C GLY A 317 -19.04 -8.09 15.30
N THR A 318 -19.29 -9.39 15.23
CA THR A 318 -18.69 -10.28 14.22
C THR A 318 -19.11 -9.91 12.80
N ASP A 319 -20.35 -9.48 12.58
CA ASP A 319 -20.88 -9.25 11.24
C ASP A 319 -20.13 -8.13 10.48
N VAL A 320 -19.90 -6.99 11.16
CA VAL A 320 -19.12 -5.86 10.62
C VAL A 320 -17.65 -6.23 10.45
N ALA A 321 -17.08 -7.00 11.37
CA ALA A 321 -15.70 -7.48 11.24
C ALA A 321 -15.50 -8.40 10.01
N LEU A 322 -16.51 -9.22 9.70
CA LEU A 322 -16.51 -10.04 8.48
C LEU A 322 -16.75 -9.18 7.22
N ASP A 323 -17.58 -8.15 7.28
CA ASP A 323 -17.72 -7.20 6.16
C ASP A 323 -16.46 -6.39 5.91
N PHE A 324 -15.71 -6.04 6.96
CA PHE A 324 -14.39 -5.44 6.82
C PHE A 324 -13.45 -6.34 6.01
N TRP A 325 -13.33 -7.62 6.38
CA TRP A 325 -12.53 -8.58 5.60
C TRP A 325 -13.02 -8.71 4.15
N ARG A 326 -14.33 -8.71 3.92
CA ARG A 326 -14.91 -8.76 2.57
C ARG A 326 -14.56 -7.53 1.75
N VAL A 327 -14.68 -6.32 2.32
CA VAL A 327 -14.33 -5.05 1.67
C VAL A 327 -12.84 -5.00 1.35
N GLU A 328 -11.99 -5.49 2.26
CA GLU A 328 -10.55 -5.66 2.08
C GLU A 328 -10.18 -6.81 1.14
N LYS A 329 -11.18 -7.51 0.57
CA LYS A 329 -11.03 -8.61 -0.38
C LYS A 329 -10.19 -9.78 0.16
N ILE A 330 -10.28 -10.03 1.46
CA ILE A 330 -9.62 -11.17 2.09
C ILE A 330 -10.26 -12.46 1.55
N THR A 331 -9.46 -13.37 1.02
CA THR A 331 -9.98 -14.66 0.54
C THR A 331 -10.31 -15.58 1.71
N ALA A 332 -11.13 -16.61 1.46
CA ALA A 332 -11.38 -17.65 2.44
C ALA A 332 -10.10 -18.37 2.91
N ASP A 333 -9.09 -18.53 2.04
CA ASP A 333 -7.76 -19.05 2.41
C ASP A 333 -6.99 -18.11 3.34
N GLN A 334 -6.95 -16.83 3.02
CA GLN A 334 -6.28 -15.83 3.85
C GLN A 334 -6.94 -15.76 5.23
N ALA A 335 -8.28 -15.74 5.28
CA ALA A 335 -9.03 -15.79 6.54
C ALA A 335 -8.72 -17.07 7.34
N PHE A 336 -8.65 -18.24 6.68
CA PHE A 336 -8.28 -19.50 7.34
C PHE A 336 -6.91 -19.36 8.05
N ASN A 337 -5.94 -18.78 7.36
CA ASN A 337 -4.60 -18.55 7.89
C ASN A 337 -4.56 -17.50 9.00
N TYR A 338 -5.24 -16.36 8.83
CA TYR A 338 -5.30 -15.29 9.85
C TYR A 338 -5.97 -15.75 11.15
N LEU A 339 -6.94 -16.67 11.04
CA LEU A 339 -7.59 -17.31 12.18
C LEU A 339 -6.71 -18.40 12.85
N GLY A 340 -5.50 -18.64 12.33
CA GLY A 340 -4.59 -19.66 12.86
C GLY A 340 -5.10 -21.09 12.66
N LEU A 341 -6.02 -21.32 11.73
CA LEU A 341 -6.56 -22.64 11.44
C LEU A 341 -5.53 -23.49 10.72
N ARG A 342 -5.46 -24.77 11.08
CA ARG A 342 -4.53 -25.75 10.51
C ARG A 342 -5.28 -27.04 10.22
N ILE A 343 -4.92 -27.69 9.11
CA ILE A 343 -5.50 -28.99 8.75
C ILE A 343 -4.96 -30.06 9.69
N GLY A 344 -5.89 -30.85 10.23
CA GLY A 344 -5.62 -31.88 11.23
C GLY A 344 -6.77 -32.01 12.21
N ASP A 345 -6.61 -32.87 13.21
CA ASP A 345 -7.66 -33.21 14.17
C ASP A 345 -8.04 -32.03 15.08
N GLU A 346 -7.08 -31.14 15.35
CA GLU A 346 -7.28 -29.95 16.18
C GLU A 346 -8.09 -28.85 15.48
N LEU A 347 -8.27 -28.92 14.15
CA LEU A 347 -9.08 -27.95 13.40
C LEU A 347 -10.47 -27.80 14.02
N PHE A 348 -11.10 -28.94 14.27
CA PHE A 348 -12.49 -28.99 14.72
C PHE A 348 -12.64 -28.61 16.18
N LYS A 349 -11.55 -28.58 16.97
CA LYS A 349 -11.58 -28.07 18.34
C LYS A 349 -11.32 -26.57 18.41
N ASN A 350 -10.83 -25.97 17.32
CA ASN A 350 -10.48 -24.56 17.29
C ASN A 350 -11.75 -23.68 17.21
N PRO A 351 -11.99 -22.79 18.18
CA PRO A 351 -13.19 -21.94 18.20
C PRO A 351 -13.28 -20.96 17.01
N HIS A 352 -12.17 -20.70 16.33
CA HIS A 352 -12.16 -19.86 15.14
C HIS A 352 -12.73 -20.54 13.90
N LEU A 353 -12.92 -21.87 13.90
CA LEU A 353 -13.55 -22.59 12.79
C LEU A 353 -14.93 -22.00 12.46
N ASN A 354 -15.75 -21.73 13.48
CA ASN A 354 -17.08 -21.14 13.31
C ASN A 354 -17.02 -19.75 12.63
N THR A 355 -15.97 -18.98 12.93
CA THR A 355 -15.72 -17.68 12.29
C THR A 355 -15.37 -17.84 10.82
N TRP A 356 -14.51 -18.80 10.49
CA TRP A 356 -14.16 -19.10 9.10
C TRP A 356 -15.36 -19.59 8.29
N VAL A 357 -16.14 -20.54 8.83
CA VAL A 357 -17.39 -21.02 8.19
C VAL A 357 -18.35 -19.86 7.92
N SER A 358 -18.54 -18.98 8.91
CA SER A 358 -19.37 -17.78 8.75
C SER A 358 -18.83 -16.85 7.66
N TYR A 359 -17.51 -16.72 7.55
CA TYR A 359 -16.89 -15.90 6.52
C TYR A 359 -17.06 -16.45 5.11
N VAL A 360 -16.83 -17.76 4.92
CA VAL A 360 -17.05 -18.43 3.63
C VAL A 360 -18.51 -18.28 3.19
N ASN A 361 -19.45 -18.50 4.11
CA ASN A 361 -20.86 -18.28 3.85
C ASN A 361 -21.18 -16.82 3.51
N LYS A 362 -20.51 -15.86 4.15
CA LYS A 362 -20.65 -14.43 3.80
C LYS A 362 -20.13 -14.17 2.40
N LEU A 363 -18.96 -14.66 2.01
CA LEU A 363 -18.42 -14.49 0.65
C LEU A 363 -19.35 -15.10 -0.40
N ASN A 364 -19.83 -16.32 -0.14
CA ASN A 364 -20.72 -17.06 -1.05
C ASN A 364 -21.99 -16.29 -1.40
N LYS A 365 -22.57 -15.54 -0.44
CA LYS A 365 -23.76 -14.71 -0.68
C LYS A 365 -23.57 -13.61 -1.73
N TYR A 366 -22.33 -13.21 -2.00
CA TYR A 366 -22.00 -12.17 -2.99
C TYR A 366 -21.41 -12.75 -4.28
N GLU A 367 -21.29 -14.07 -4.40
CA GLU A 367 -20.86 -14.70 -5.63
C GLU A 367 -21.96 -14.62 -6.70
N ARG A 368 -21.54 -14.57 -7.97
CA ARG A 368 -22.47 -14.56 -9.11
C ARG A 368 -23.31 -15.84 -9.17
N SER A 369 -22.72 -16.96 -8.74
CA SER A 369 -23.35 -18.27 -8.67
C SER A 369 -23.00 -18.89 -7.32
N PRO A 370 -23.75 -18.58 -6.25
CA PRO A 370 -23.48 -19.12 -4.92
C PRO A 370 -23.48 -20.65 -4.94
N ASP A 371 -22.44 -21.25 -4.37
CA ASP A 371 -22.36 -22.69 -4.11
C ASP A 371 -22.78 -22.95 -2.66
N GLU A 372 -23.93 -23.59 -2.46
CA GLU A 372 -24.41 -23.97 -1.13
C GLU A 372 -23.36 -24.81 -0.37
N PHE A 373 -22.55 -25.58 -1.10
CA PHE A 373 -21.58 -26.51 -0.55
C PHE A 373 -20.17 -25.92 -0.39
N ALA A 374 -19.97 -24.62 -0.65
CA ALA A 374 -18.65 -23.98 -0.71
C ALA A 374 -17.76 -24.34 0.50
N VAL A 375 -18.30 -24.24 1.72
CA VAL A 375 -17.56 -24.54 2.96
C VAL A 375 -17.06 -25.98 2.98
N VAL A 376 -17.93 -26.93 2.66
CA VAL A 376 -17.58 -28.36 2.64
C VAL A 376 -16.61 -28.65 1.51
N SER A 377 -16.88 -28.16 0.30
CA SER A 377 -15.97 -28.29 -0.85
C SER A 377 -14.54 -27.84 -0.53
N MET A 378 -14.40 -26.67 0.12
CA MET A 378 -13.10 -26.16 0.55
C MET A 378 -12.43 -27.04 1.62
N LEU A 379 -13.19 -27.62 2.55
CA LEU A 379 -12.64 -28.54 3.55
C LEU A 379 -12.24 -29.88 2.94
N GLU A 380 -13.05 -30.44 2.03
CA GLU A 380 -12.76 -31.69 1.33
C GLU A 380 -11.45 -31.58 0.54
N GLU A 381 -11.24 -30.48 -0.18
CA GLU A 381 -10.00 -30.21 -0.88
C GLU A 381 -8.78 -30.19 0.06
N ARG A 382 -8.92 -29.55 1.23
CA ARG A 382 -7.83 -29.43 2.20
C ARG A 382 -7.51 -30.73 2.93
N PHE A 383 -8.51 -31.59 3.16
CA PHE A 383 -8.32 -32.91 3.78
C PHE A 383 -7.95 -34.00 2.77
N GLY A 384 -8.05 -33.72 1.47
CA GLY A 384 -7.65 -34.60 0.37
C GLY A 384 -8.84 -35.18 -0.39
N ASP A 385 -9.89 -35.61 0.32
CA ASP A 385 -11.17 -35.98 -0.28
C ASP A 385 -12.35 -35.88 0.72
N GLY A 386 -13.56 -36.10 0.19
CA GLY A 386 -14.79 -36.09 0.99
C GLY A 386 -14.90 -37.21 2.02
N MET A 387 -14.31 -38.38 1.78
CA MET A 387 -14.34 -39.50 2.71
C MET A 387 -13.45 -39.22 3.92
N ASP A 388 -12.28 -38.64 3.71
CA ASP A 388 -11.38 -38.22 4.78
C ASP A 388 -12.00 -37.09 5.61
N LEU A 389 -12.65 -36.10 5.00
CA LEU A 389 -13.42 -35.11 5.76
C LEU A 389 -14.54 -35.77 6.59
N ALA A 390 -15.28 -36.72 6.02
CA ALA A 390 -16.36 -37.41 6.74
C ALA A 390 -15.86 -38.14 8.00
N ARG A 391 -14.72 -38.84 7.90
CA ARG A 391 -14.06 -39.50 9.04
C ARG A 391 -13.64 -38.49 10.10
N LYS A 392 -13.07 -37.36 9.68
CA LYS A 392 -12.64 -36.29 10.59
C LYS A 392 -13.83 -35.64 11.31
N LEU A 393 -14.92 -35.35 10.61
CA LEU A 393 -16.15 -34.81 11.19
C LEU A 393 -16.76 -35.78 12.20
N TYR A 394 -16.84 -37.07 11.85
CA TYR A 394 -17.35 -38.10 12.76
C TYR A 394 -16.51 -38.21 14.05
N ALA A 395 -15.18 -38.23 13.93
CA ALA A 395 -14.28 -38.27 15.07
C ALA A 395 -14.42 -37.00 15.93
N ALA A 396 -14.54 -35.83 15.31
CA ALA A 396 -14.63 -34.55 15.99
C ALA A 396 -15.93 -34.40 16.80
N GLU A 397 -17.06 -34.88 16.28
CA GLU A 397 -18.36 -34.80 16.97
C GLU A 397 -18.33 -35.50 18.35
N LYS A 398 -17.49 -36.54 18.53
CA LYS A 398 -17.39 -37.24 19.81
C LYS A 398 -16.61 -36.48 20.88
N VAL A 399 -15.91 -35.41 20.51
CA VAL A 399 -14.90 -34.77 21.40
C VAL A 399 -15.04 -33.24 21.46
N ALA A 400 -15.54 -32.61 20.40
CA ALA A 400 -15.55 -31.16 20.28
C ALA A 400 -16.85 -30.56 20.84
N THR A 401 -16.73 -29.82 21.95
CA THR A 401 -17.88 -29.22 22.64
C THR A 401 -18.22 -27.80 22.16
N VAL A 402 -17.20 -27.02 21.77
CA VAL A 402 -17.39 -25.59 21.38
C VAL A 402 -17.91 -25.43 19.96
N THR A 403 -17.62 -26.39 19.09
CA THR A 403 -17.89 -26.36 17.65
C THR A 403 -18.90 -27.43 17.22
N GLU A 404 -19.53 -28.12 18.17
CA GLU A 404 -20.42 -29.27 17.96
C GLU A 404 -21.50 -28.98 16.91
N ASP A 405 -22.20 -27.85 17.05
CA ASP A 405 -23.23 -27.41 16.09
C ASP A 405 -22.67 -27.19 14.69
N THR A 406 -21.45 -26.64 14.61
CA THR A 406 -20.78 -26.39 13.34
C THR A 406 -20.35 -27.69 12.69
N ILE A 407 -19.80 -28.63 13.45
CA ILE A 407 -19.43 -29.97 12.95
C ILE A 407 -20.66 -30.71 12.43
N THR A 408 -21.76 -30.68 13.20
CA THR A 408 -23.03 -31.28 12.81
C THR A 408 -23.56 -30.67 11.52
N SER A 409 -23.55 -29.34 11.42
CA SER A 409 -23.97 -28.62 10.22
C SER A 409 -23.11 -28.98 9.00
N LEU A 410 -21.78 -29.07 9.17
CA LEU A 410 -20.86 -29.46 8.10
C LEU A 410 -21.12 -30.90 7.62
N ARG A 411 -21.35 -31.84 8.54
CA ARG A 411 -21.69 -33.22 8.18
C ARG A 411 -23.01 -33.30 7.43
N THR A 412 -24.04 -32.62 7.91
CA THR A 412 -25.34 -32.56 7.23
C THR A 412 -25.19 -31.97 5.82
N LEU A 413 -24.41 -30.91 5.68
CA LEU A 413 -24.15 -30.28 4.38
C LEU A 413 -23.36 -31.20 3.45
N GLN A 414 -22.41 -31.97 3.97
CA GLN A 414 -21.67 -32.98 3.20
C GLN A 414 -22.59 -34.10 2.70
N PHE A 415 -23.47 -34.63 3.56
CA PHE A 415 -24.44 -35.65 3.14
C PHE A 415 -25.45 -35.12 2.13
N LYS A 416 -25.88 -33.86 2.29
CA LYS A 416 -26.72 -33.18 1.30
C LYS A 416 -25.99 -33.10 -0.05
N LYS A 417 -24.72 -32.68 -0.06
CA LYS A 417 -23.87 -32.61 -1.25
C LYS A 417 -23.80 -33.95 -1.97
N TRP A 418 -23.54 -35.04 -1.25
CA TRP A 418 -23.49 -36.39 -1.83
C TRP A 418 -24.86 -36.80 -2.40
N SER A 419 -25.95 -36.49 -1.71
CA SER A 419 -27.30 -36.82 -2.16
C SER A 419 -27.68 -36.08 -3.44
N GLU A 420 -27.39 -34.78 -3.53
CA GLU A 420 -27.64 -33.97 -4.73
C GLU A 420 -26.71 -34.33 -5.90
N ALA A 421 -25.52 -34.86 -5.62
CA ALA A 421 -24.65 -35.48 -6.60
C ALA A 421 -25.12 -36.89 -7.03
N ALA A 422 -26.29 -37.35 -6.57
CA ALA A 422 -26.86 -38.67 -6.82
C ALA A 422 -26.00 -39.85 -6.33
N TRP A 423 -25.21 -39.65 -5.28
CA TRP A 423 -24.42 -40.72 -4.67
C TRP A 423 -25.31 -41.62 -3.82
N VAL A 424 -25.78 -42.72 -4.40
CA VAL A 424 -26.59 -43.71 -3.69
C VAL A 424 -25.79 -44.35 -2.53
N PRO A 425 -26.47 -44.82 -1.46
CA PRO A 425 -25.82 -45.42 -0.29
C PRO A 425 -24.75 -46.48 -0.62
N ASN A 426 -25.03 -47.34 -1.60
CA ASN A 426 -24.08 -48.38 -2.01
C ASN A 426 -22.79 -47.82 -2.65
N TYR A 427 -22.87 -46.68 -3.34
CA TYR A 427 -21.69 -46.01 -3.90
C TYR A 427 -20.83 -45.41 -2.78
N VAL A 428 -21.45 -44.72 -1.82
CA VAL A 428 -20.74 -44.16 -0.66
C VAL A 428 -20.06 -45.26 0.16
N ALA A 429 -20.74 -46.40 0.38
CA ALA A 429 -20.15 -47.55 1.04
C ALA A 429 -18.89 -48.08 0.32
N GLN A 430 -18.91 -48.12 -1.02
CA GLN A 430 -17.74 -48.51 -1.81
C GLN A 430 -16.59 -47.49 -1.69
N MET A 431 -16.91 -46.20 -1.68
CA MET A 431 -15.90 -45.15 -1.53
C MET A 431 -15.25 -45.16 -0.13
N LEU A 432 -16.03 -45.34 0.93
CA LEU A 432 -15.53 -45.47 2.30
C LEU A 432 -14.60 -46.69 2.46
N ARG A 433 -14.93 -47.82 1.83
CA ARG A 433 -14.14 -49.07 1.91
C ARG A 433 -12.76 -49.00 1.24
N LYS A 434 -12.45 -47.95 0.47
CA LYS A 434 -11.12 -47.77 -0.12
C LYS A 434 -10.02 -47.62 0.93
N ARG A 435 -10.38 -47.24 2.16
CA ARG A 435 -9.49 -47.17 3.31
C ARG A 435 -10.17 -47.76 4.52
N ASP A 436 -9.50 -48.71 5.17
CA ASP A 436 -10.02 -49.33 6.39
C ASP A 436 -10.00 -48.32 7.55
N ASP A 437 -11.16 -48.14 8.17
CA ASP A 437 -11.38 -47.23 9.29
C ASP A 437 -12.64 -47.66 10.04
N VAL A 438 -12.53 -47.73 11.38
CA VAL A 438 -13.61 -48.17 12.26
C VAL A 438 -14.85 -47.28 12.21
N SER A 439 -14.69 -46.01 11.83
CA SER A 439 -15.78 -45.05 11.68
C SER A 439 -16.64 -45.27 10.43
N ASN A 440 -16.12 -45.99 9.43
CA ASN A 440 -16.79 -46.17 8.12
C ASN A 440 -18.22 -46.73 8.27
N GLY A 441 -18.43 -47.69 9.17
CA GLY A 441 -19.75 -48.30 9.41
C GLY A 441 -20.76 -47.30 9.99
N SER A 442 -20.32 -46.48 10.95
CA SER A 442 -21.14 -45.45 11.58
C SER A 442 -21.49 -44.33 10.61
N ILE A 443 -20.50 -43.82 9.86
CA ILE A 443 -20.71 -42.80 8.82
C ILE A 443 -21.73 -43.28 7.79
N MET A 444 -21.63 -44.55 7.37
CA MET A 444 -22.58 -45.15 6.42
C MET A 444 -23.99 -45.24 7.00
N GLY A 445 -24.13 -45.64 8.27
CA GLY A 445 -25.43 -45.70 8.94
C GLY A 445 -26.10 -44.31 9.08
N GLU A 446 -25.31 -43.29 9.39
CA GLU A 446 -25.75 -41.90 9.45
C GLU A 446 -26.15 -41.38 8.06
N TYR A 447 -25.36 -41.65 7.02
CA TYR A 447 -25.67 -41.25 5.66
C TYR A 447 -26.94 -41.92 5.13
N LEU A 448 -27.11 -43.22 5.37
CA LEU A 448 -28.33 -43.95 4.98
C LEU A 448 -29.58 -43.31 5.61
N SER A 449 -29.51 -43.05 6.91
CA SER A 449 -30.60 -42.43 7.67
C SER A 449 -30.92 -41.01 7.16
N PHE A 450 -29.89 -40.25 6.78
CA PHE A 450 -30.06 -38.93 6.17
C PHE A 450 -30.67 -39.04 4.76
N TYR A 451 -30.14 -39.92 3.91
CA TYR A 451 -30.52 -40.08 2.51
C TYR A 451 -32.01 -40.43 2.36
N ASP A 452 -32.49 -41.40 3.16
CA ASP A 452 -33.89 -41.82 3.13
C ASP A 452 -34.83 -40.67 3.50
N LYS A 453 -34.52 -39.96 4.59
CA LYS A 453 -35.29 -38.79 5.05
C LYS A 453 -35.23 -37.63 4.05
N TYR A 454 -34.07 -37.39 3.45
CA TYR A 454 -33.85 -36.32 2.49
C TYR A 454 -34.75 -36.49 1.27
N TRP A 455 -34.74 -37.68 0.66
CA TRP A 455 -35.55 -37.95 -0.53
C TRP A 455 -37.04 -38.08 -0.21
N GLU A 456 -37.42 -38.67 0.93
CA GLU A 456 -38.81 -38.68 1.37
C GLU A 456 -39.39 -37.25 1.45
N ASN A 457 -38.64 -36.32 2.06
CA ASN A 457 -39.04 -34.93 2.17
C ASN A 457 -39.02 -34.19 0.81
N PHE A 458 -38.03 -34.45 -0.02
CA PHE A 458 -37.95 -33.90 -1.38
C PHE A 458 -39.17 -34.30 -2.21
N PHE A 459 -39.54 -35.59 -2.22
CA PHE A 459 -40.70 -36.05 -2.97
C PHE A 459 -42.02 -35.50 -2.41
N LYS A 460 -42.16 -35.41 -1.08
CA LYS A 460 -43.34 -34.76 -0.46
C LYS A 460 -43.49 -33.30 -0.89
N THR A 461 -42.41 -32.52 -0.82
CA THR A 461 -42.44 -31.10 -1.22
C THR A 461 -42.61 -30.91 -2.73
N TRP A 462 -42.00 -31.76 -3.55
CA TRP A 462 -42.19 -31.76 -5.00
C TRP A 462 -43.64 -32.09 -5.41
N LEU A 463 -44.27 -33.09 -4.76
CA LEU A 463 -45.68 -33.43 -4.99
C LEU A 463 -46.62 -32.28 -4.61
N VAL A 464 -46.33 -31.56 -3.51
CA VAL A 464 -47.12 -30.39 -3.07
C VAL A 464 -46.98 -29.23 -4.04
N LYS A 465 -45.77 -28.94 -4.57
CA LYS A 465 -45.56 -27.85 -5.55
C LYS A 465 -46.16 -28.11 -6.92
N ARG A 466 -46.49 -29.37 -7.25
CA ARG A 466 -47.01 -29.80 -8.56
C ARG A 466 -48.54 -29.94 -8.57
N ARG A 467 -49.18 -29.96 -7.40
CA ARG A 467 -50.63 -29.77 -7.24
C ARG A 467 -50.93 -28.28 -7.18
#